data_AF-A0A1G7ZP39-F1
#
_entry.id   AF-A0A1G7ZP39-F1
#
_cell.length_a   1.000
_cell.length_b   1.000
_cell.length_c   1.000
_cell.angle_alpha   90.00
_cell.angle_beta   90.00
_cell.angle_gamma   90.00
#
_symmetry.space_group_name_H-M   'P 1'
#
loop_
_entity.id
_entity.type
_entity.pdbx_description
1 polymer ?
#
loop_
_entity_poly.entity_id
_entity_poly.type
_entity_poly.pdbx_seq_one_letter_code
_entity_poly.pdbx_strand_id
1 'polypeptide(L)' 'MKTEKELNQAILEITLKIQNENPELNKYLSELPVTIPDINNPQINCKVLQDYYDSLQNILKKYKEGQQ' A
#
# COMPACT_ATOMS: atom_id res chain seq x y z
N MET A 1 15.63 11.18 -3.80
CA MET A 1 15.30 9.75 -3.70
C MET A 1 14.26 9.62 -2.61
N LYS A 2 13.07 9.10 -2.89
CA LYS A 2 12.12 8.80 -1.80
C LYS A 2 12.73 7.72 -0.92
N THR A 3 12.85 8.00 0.37
CA THR A 3 13.39 7.02 1.31
C THR A 3 12.32 5.98 1.67
N GLU A 4 12.78 4.80 2.11
CA GLU A 4 11.95 3.74 2.70
C GLU A 4 10.89 4.29 3.67
N LYS A 5 11.29 5.29 4.47
CA LYS A 5 10.43 5.98 5.43
C LYS A 5 9.31 6.79 4.77
N GLU A 6 9.58 7.47 3.65
CA GLU A 6 8.55 8.20 2.90
C GLU A 6 7.56 7.24 2.23
N LEU A 7 8.04 6.12 1.69
CA LEU A 7 7.17 5.08 1.15
C LEU A 7 6.28 4.50 2.26
N ASN A 8 6.85 4.19 3.42
CA ASN A 8 6.08 3.73 4.58
C ASN A 8 5.02 4.73 5.03
N GLN A 9 5.36 6.03 5.07
CA GLN A 9 4.37 7.06 5.38
C GLN A 9 3.25 7.11 4.35
N ALA A 10 3.59 7.10 3.05
CA ALA A 10 2.58 7.15 1.99
C ALA A 10 1.65 5.92 2.00
N ILE A 11 2.20 4.74 2.29
CA ILE A 11 1.45 3.49 2.50
C ILE A 11 0.53 3.62 3.70
N LEU A 12 1.02 4.14 4.83
CA LEU A 12 0.22 4.30 6.02
C LEU A 12 -0.92 5.29 5.79
N GLU A 13 -0.65 6.43 5.16
CA GLU A 13 -1.66 7.43 4.82
C GLU A 13 -2.75 6.87 3.90
N ILE A 14 -2.37 6.17 2.82
CA ILE A 14 -3.35 5.61 1.89
C ILE A 14 -4.18 4.50 2.56
N THR A 15 -3.55 3.69 3.40
CA THR A 15 -4.21 2.63 4.19
C THR A 15 -5.21 3.22 5.19
N LEU A 16 -4.82 4.28 5.91
CA LEU A 16 -5.69 4.99 6.84
C LEU A 16 -6.86 5.66 6.13
N LYS A 17 -6.61 6.24 4.97
CA LYS A 17 -7.63 6.88 4.14
C LYS A 17 -8.60 5.85 3.58
N ILE A 18 -8.11 4.68 3.16
CA ILE A 18 -8.94 3.53 2.81
C ILE A 18 -9.78 3.10 4.02
N GLN A 19 -9.22 2.91 5.20
CA GLN A 19 -10.00 2.50 6.38
C GLN A 19 -11.09 3.51 6.78
N ASN A 20 -10.80 4.81 6.69
CA ASN A 20 -11.75 5.86 7.07
C ASN A 20 -12.80 6.13 5.99
N GLU A 21 -12.38 6.23 4.73
CA GLU A 21 -13.27 6.64 3.64
C GLU A 21 -13.89 5.44 2.89
N ASN A 22 -13.17 4.31 2.80
CA ASN A 22 -13.56 3.15 1.99
C ASN A 22 -13.27 1.84 2.73
N PRO A 23 -13.91 1.57 3.88
CA PRO A 23 -13.64 0.37 4.68
C PRO A 23 -13.86 -0.94 3.92
N GLU A 24 -14.63 -0.93 2.84
CA GLU A 24 -14.77 -2.05 1.89
C GLU A 24 -13.45 -2.45 1.22
N LEU A 25 -12.59 -1.48 0.93
CA LEU A 25 -11.27 -1.73 0.33
C LEU A 25 -10.32 -2.38 1.34
N ASN A 26 -10.61 -2.28 2.65
CA ASN A 26 -9.84 -2.93 3.71
C ASN A 26 -9.84 -4.47 3.60
N LYS A 27 -10.86 -5.04 2.95
CA LYS A 27 -10.90 -6.47 2.64
C LYS A 27 -9.76 -6.86 1.68
N TYR A 28 -9.52 -6.05 0.65
CA TYR A 28 -8.42 -6.25 -0.29
C TYR A 28 -7.06 -6.04 0.38
N LEU A 29 -6.98 -5.11 1.36
CA LEU A 29 -5.77 -4.90 2.17
C LEU A 29 -5.42 -6.13 3.02
N SER A 30 -6.42 -6.77 3.61
CA SER A 30 -6.23 -7.98 4.42
C SER A 30 -5.85 -9.20 3.59
N GLU A 31 -6.19 -9.20 2.29
CA GLU A 31 -5.83 -10.26 1.34
C GLU A 31 -4.45 -10.06 0.70
N LEU A 32 -3.89 -8.85 0.77
CA LEU A 32 -2.49 -8.65 0.39
C LEU A 32 -1.62 -9.36 1.42
N PRO A 33 -0.75 -10.31 1.00
CA PRO A 33 0.26 -10.82 1.90
C PRO A 33 1.09 -9.63 2.33
N VAL A 34 1.06 -9.27 3.61
CA VAL A 34 2.08 -8.41 4.17
C VAL A 34 3.36 -9.19 3.96
N THR A 35 4.07 -8.85 2.87
CA THR A 35 5.42 -9.32 2.60
C THR A 35 6.26 -8.67 3.67
N ILE A 36 6.22 -9.23 4.88
CA ILE A 36 7.04 -8.79 6.00
C ILE A 36 8.46 -8.86 5.45
N PRO A 37 9.10 -7.69 5.29
CA PRO A 37 10.37 -7.67 4.63
C PRO A 37 11.38 -8.33 5.55
N ASP A 38 12.12 -9.25 4.96
CA ASP A 38 13.23 -9.90 5.63
C ASP A 38 14.26 -8.81 6.00
N ILE A 39 14.42 -8.58 7.31
CA ILE A 39 15.33 -7.58 7.91
C ILE A 39 16.77 -7.70 7.38
N ASN A 40 17.13 -8.84 6.77
CA ASN A 40 18.45 -9.06 6.19
C ASN A 40 18.66 -8.38 4.82
N ASN A 41 17.62 -7.85 4.15
CA ASN A 41 17.74 -7.30 2.80
C ASN A 41 17.08 -5.91 2.62
N PRO A 42 17.72 -4.82 3.08
CA PRO A 42 17.17 -3.46 2.97
C PRO A 42 16.97 -2.95 1.54
N GLN A 43 17.69 -3.47 0.52
CA GLN A 43 17.41 -3.11 -0.88
C GLN A 43 16.06 -3.67 -1.37
N ILE A 44 15.62 -4.80 -0.83
CA ILE A 44 14.32 -5.39 -1.15
C ILE A 44 13.22 -4.54 -0.52
N ASN A 45 13.45 -3.97 0.68
CA ASN A 45 12.48 -3.12 1.37
C ASN A 45 11.95 -1.97 0.51
N CYS A 46 12.82 -1.12 -0.04
CA CYS A 46 12.36 0.04 -0.83
C CYS A 46 11.50 -0.40 -2.03
N LYS A 47 11.90 -1.45 -2.74
CA LYS A 47 11.11 -1.99 -3.87
C LYS A 47 9.79 -2.60 -3.39
N VAL A 48 9.81 -3.41 -2.35
CA VAL A 48 8.62 -4.06 -1.78
C VAL A 48 7.62 -3.02 -1.27
N LEU A 49 8.09 -1.99 -0.58
CA LEU A 49 7.24 -0.88 -0.15
C LEU A 49 6.65 -0.13 -1.34
N GLN A 50 7.44 0.13 -2.38
CA GLN A 50 6.92 0.79 -3.58
C GLN A 50 5.89 -0.08 -4.31
N ASP A 51 6.13 -1.39 -4.42
CA ASP A 51 5.22 -2.34 -5.07
C ASP A 51 3.91 -2.49 -4.28
N TYR A 52 4.01 -2.51 -2.95
CA TYR A 52 2.86 -2.48 -2.06
C TYR A 52 2.07 -1.16 -2.20
N TYR A 53 2.76 -0.01 -2.20
CA TYR A 53 2.13 1.28 -2.43
C TYR A 53 1.39 1.36 -3.76
N ASP A 54 2.02 0.87 -4.84
CA ASP A 54 1.43 0.85 -6.17
C ASP A 54 0.17 -0.03 -6.20
N SER A 55 0.23 -1.21 -5.56
CA SER A 55 -0.93 -2.10 -5.39
C SER A 55 -2.10 -1.41 -4.68
N LEU A 56 -1.82 -0.71 -3.56
CA LEU A 56 -2.83 0.08 -2.84
C LEU A 56 -3.44 1.16 -3.72
N GLN A 57 -2.60 1.90 -4.43
CA GLN A 57 -3.03 2.99 -5.28
C GLN A 57 -3.86 2.47 -6.46
N ASN A 58 -3.52 1.29 -6.98
CA ASN A 58 -4.25 0.62 -8.05
C ASN A 58 -5.62 0.11 -7.58
N ILE A 59 -5.73 -0.42 -6.36
CA ILE A 59 -7.03 -0.77 -5.74
C ILE A 59 -7.92 0.46 -5.65
N LEU A 60 -7.37 1.56 -5.11
CA LEU A 60 -8.08 2.84 -4.98
C LEU A 60 -8.48 3.42 -6.34
N LYS A 61 -7.60 3.29 -7.34
CA LYS A 61 -7.86 3.74 -8.71
C LYS A 61 -8.97 2.93 -9.36
N LYS A 62 -8.90 1.60 -9.30
CA LYS A 62 -9.95 0.69 -9.78
C LYS A 62 -11.28 0.93 -9.10
N TYR A 63 -11.26 1.21 -7.81
CA TYR A 63 -12.45 1.57 -7.07
C TYR A 63 -13.06 2.88 -7.59
N LYS A 64 -12.24 3.94 -7.75
CA LYS A 64 -12.70 5.22 -8.32
C LYS A 64 -13.17 5.10 -9.77
N GLU A 65 -12.51 4.30 -10.59
CA GLU A 65 -12.86 4.09 -12.00
C GLU A 65 -14.10 3.20 -12.17
N GLY A 66 -14.32 2.23 -11.28
CA GLY A 66 -15.49 1.35 -11.29
C GLY A 66 -16.77 1.98 -10.69
N GLN A 67 -16.65 3.12 -10.03
CA GLN A 67 -17.78 3.91 -9.49
C GLN A 67 -18.31 4.95 -10.49
N GLN A 68 -17.93 4.89 -11.77
CA GLN A 68 -18.35 5.83 -12.82
C GLN A 68 -19.45 5.26 -13.73
#